data_AF-A0A7J5WYG4-F1
#
_entry.id   AF-A0A7J5WYG4-F1
#
_cell.length_a   1.000
_cell.length_b   1.000
_cell.length_c   1.000
_cell.angle_alpha   90.00
_cell.angle_beta   90.00
_cell.angle_gamma   90.00
#
_symmetry.space_group_name_H-M   'P 1'
#
loop_
_entity.id
_entity.type
_entity.pdbx_description
1 polymer ?
#
loop_
_entity_poly.entity_id
_entity_poly.type
_entity_poly.pdbx_seq_one_letter_code
_entity_poly.pdbx_strand_id
1 'polypeptide(L)'
;MAIEPVYTISSKASGGGRDGEVVSATGRIDLSLRPPKEMGGSGDGSNPEELFSAGYAACFLGALRATSKAAGSPVPDESTV
;
A
#
# COMPACT_ATOMS: atom_id res chain seq x y z
N MET A 1 -18.46 -7.92 13.50
CA MET A 1 -18.37 -8.55 12.17
C MET A 1 -17.15 -9.44 12.19
N ALA A 2 -17.31 -10.76 12.05
CA ALA A 2 -16.19 -11.68 11.89
C ALA A 2 -16.05 -12.01 10.40
N ILE A 3 -14.82 -12.08 9.90
CA ILE A 3 -14.51 -12.45 8.52
C ILE A 3 -13.64 -13.71 8.53
N GLU A 4 -13.80 -14.57 7.53
CA GLU A 4 -12.84 -15.64 7.23
C GLU A 4 -11.83 -15.09 6.22
N PRO A 5 -10.54 -14.97 6.58
CA PRO A 5 -9.54 -14.39 5.68
C PRO A 5 -9.23 -15.34 4.52
N VAL A 6 -9.43 -14.89 3.28
CA VAL A 6 -8.98 -15.60 2.07
C VAL A 6 -7.46 -15.54 1.92
N TYR A 7 -6.84 -14.47 2.43
CA TYR A 7 -5.39 -14.28 2.40
C TYR A 7 -4.93 -13.45 3.61
N THR A 8 -3.78 -13.84 4.18
CA THR A 8 -3.12 -13.14 5.29
C THR A 8 -1.63 -13.02 5.00
N ILE A 9 -1.05 -11.87 5.34
CA ILE A 9 0.40 -11.62 5.26
C ILE A 9 0.83 -10.77 6.45
N SER A 10 2.09 -10.92 6.87
CA SER A 10 2.72 -10.06 7.87
C SER A 10 3.89 -9.29 7.28
N SER A 11 4.17 -8.13 7.87
CA SER A 11 5.38 -7.34 7.61
C SER A 11 6.02 -6.98 8.94
N LYS A 12 7.36 -6.89 8.95
CA LYS A 12 8.15 -6.51 10.11
C LYS A 12 8.80 -5.16 9.84
N ALA A 13 8.54 -4.20 10.72
CA ALA A 13 9.33 -2.98 10.81
C ALA A 13 10.47 -3.17 11.80
N SER A 14 11.63 -2.57 11.53
CA SER A 14 12.78 -2.55 12.44
C SER A 14 13.52 -1.22 12.37
N GLY A 15 14.36 -0.93 13.37
CA GLY A 15 15.00 0.39 13.53
C GLY A 15 14.05 1.42 14.15
N GLY A 16 14.11 2.67 13.69
CA GLY A 16 13.34 3.81 14.22
C GLY A 16 11.89 3.89 13.75
N GLY A 17 11.33 2.83 13.18
CA GLY A 17 9.95 2.80 12.68
C GLY A 17 9.78 3.61 11.39
N ARG A 18 9.51 4.92 11.51
CA ARG A 18 9.41 5.84 10.35
C ARG A 18 10.79 6.21 9.77
N ASP A 19 11.85 5.98 10.54
CA ASP A 19 13.24 6.05 10.11
C ASP A 19 13.91 4.69 10.34
N GLY A 20 13.70 3.76 9.41
CA GLY A 20 14.06 2.36 9.60
C GLY A 20 13.88 1.54 8.35
N GLU A 21 13.47 0.28 8.52
CA GLU A 21 13.20 -0.66 7.42
C GLU A 21 11.90 -1.40 7.64
N VAL A 22 11.22 -1.73 6.54
CA VAL A 22 10.03 -2.59 6.54
C VAL A 22 10.20 -3.72 5.53
N VAL A 23 10.00 -4.95 6.00
CA VAL A 23 10.12 -6.17 5.18
C VAL A 23 8.86 -7.01 5.31
N SER A 24 8.23 -7.37 4.18
CA SER A 24 7.11 -8.32 4.17
C SER A 24 7.62 -9.76 4.31
N ALA A 25 6.80 -10.66 4.85
CA ALA A 25 7.16 -12.08 4.95
C ALA A 25 7.45 -12.74 3.58
N THR A 26 7.04 -12.12 2.47
CA THR A 26 7.37 -12.55 1.11
C THR A 26 8.67 -11.96 0.56
N GLY A 27 9.27 -10.97 1.22
CA GLY A 27 10.44 -10.22 0.74
C GLY A 27 10.17 -9.30 -0.45
N ARG A 28 8.91 -9.21 -0.92
CA ARG A 28 8.55 -8.33 -2.06
C ARG A 28 8.45 -6.86 -1.68
N ILE A 29 8.16 -6.59 -0.40
CA ILE A 29 8.36 -5.27 0.19
C ILE A 29 9.60 -5.43 1.05
N ASP A 30 10.65 -4.71 0.68
CA ASP A 30 11.89 -4.58 1.42
C ASP A 30 12.38 -3.15 1.16
N LEU A 31 12.03 -2.25 2.07
CA LEU A 31 12.15 -0.81 1.86
C LEU A 31 12.78 -0.14 3.06
N SER A 32 13.76 0.73 2.80
CA SER A 32 14.18 1.75 3.77
C SER A 32 13.12 2.85 3.87
N LEU A 33 12.70 3.15 5.09
CA LEU A 33 11.75 4.21 5.40
C LEU A 33 12.47 5.41 5.95
N ARG A 34 12.17 6.61 5.42
CA ARG A 34 12.67 7.88 5.98
C ARG A 34 11.53 8.87 6.15
N PRO A 35 11.54 9.68 7.22
CA PRO A 35 10.60 10.78 7.30
C PRO A 35 10.82 11.74 6.12
N PRO A 36 9.75 12.28 5.53
CA PRO A 36 9.86 13.23 4.44
C PRO A 36 10.48 14.55 4.93
N LYS A 37 10.96 15.37 3.99
CA LYS A 37 11.63 16.65 4.30
C LYS A 37 10.71 17.61 5.06
N GLU A 38 9.42 17.58 4.75
CA GLU A 38 8.35 18.35 5.39
C GLU A 38 8.19 18.01 6.87
N MET A 39 8.67 16.83 7.30
CA MET A 39 8.69 16.37 8.69
C MET A 39 10.10 16.42 9.30
N GLY A 40 11.05 17.09 8.64
CA GLY A 40 12.43 17.26 9.13
C GLY A 40 13.34 16.04 8.93
N GLY A 41 12.93 15.05 8.12
CA GLY A 41 13.78 13.91 7.76
C GLY A 41 14.62 14.15 6.50
N SER A 42 15.36 13.13 6.08
CA SER A 42 16.16 13.19 4.85
C SER A 42 15.29 13.20 3.58
N GLY A 43 14.12 12.55 3.63
CA GLY A 43 13.32 12.23 2.44
C GLY A 43 13.93 11.15 1.55
N ASP A 44 14.99 10.48 2.00
CA ASP A 44 15.71 9.47 1.22
C ASP A 44 15.15 8.07 1.45
N GLY A 45 14.00 7.77 0.86
CA GLY A 45 13.31 6.49 1.01
C GLY A 45 11.81 6.67 0.92
N SER A 46 11.06 5.57 1.06
CA SER A 46 9.61 5.67 1.16
C SER A 46 9.18 6.01 2.60
N ASN A 47 7.89 6.16 2.84
CA ASN A 47 7.32 6.42 4.15
C ASN A 47 5.97 5.71 4.32
N PRO A 48 5.47 5.54 5.56
CA PRO A 48 4.20 4.88 5.78
C PRO A 48 3.01 5.51 5.02
N GLU A 49 3.03 6.83 4.82
CA GLU A 49 1.96 7.54 4.15
C GLU A 49 1.90 7.23 2.65
N GLU A 50 3.05 7.12 1.98
CA GLU A 50 3.16 6.63 0.60
C GLU A 50 2.72 5.17 0.45
N LEU A 51 3.10 4.30 1.39
CA LEU A 51 2.70 2.90 1.36
C LEU A 51 1.18 2.75 1.53
N PHE A 52 0.59 3.52 2.43
CA PHE A 52 -0.85 3.54 2.63
C PHE A 52 -1.58 4.09 1.40
N SER A 53 -1.11 5.21 0.85
CA SER A 53 -1.74 5.82 -0.33
C SER A 53 -1.69 4.89 -1.55
N ALA A 54 -0.54 4.26 -1.81
CA ALA A 54 -0.38 3.28 -2.88
C ALA A 54 -1.29 2.06 -2.70
N GLY A 55 -1.34 1.51 -1.48
CA GLY A 55 -2.22 0.37 -1.16
C GLY A 55 -3.70 0.70 -1.32
N TYR A 56 -4.11 1.88 -0.85
CA TYR A 56 -5.50 2.33 -0.96
C TYR A 56 -5.90 2.58 -2.41
N ALA A 57 -5.09 3.31 -3.18
CA ALA A 57 -5.36 3.60 -4.58
C ALA A 57 -5.50 2.32 -5.42
N ALA A 58 -4.55 1.39 -5.28
CA ALA A 58 -4.60 0.11 -5.98
C ALA A 58 -5.83 -0.74 -5.59
N CYS A 59 -6.14 -0.80 -4.29
CA CYS A 59 -7.31 -1.52 -3.79
C CYS A 59 -8.62 -0.93 -4.31
N PHE A 60 -8.74 0.40 -4.27
CA PHE A 60 -9.94 1.12 -4.71
C PHE A 60 -10.20 0.96 -6.20
N LEU A 61 -9.17 1.11 -7.04
CA LEU A 61 -9.30 0.85 -8.48
C LEU A 61 -9.70 -0.60 -8.76
N GLY A 62 -9.15 -1.57 -8.01
CA GLY A 62 -9.56 -2.97 -8.09
C GLY A 62 -11.03 -3.18 -7.76
N ALA A 63 -11.52 -2.58 -6.67
CA ALA A 63 -12.93 -2.62 -6.27
C ALA A 63 -13.86 -1.97 -7.31
N LEU A 64 -13.44 -0.84 -7.89
CA LEU A 64 -14.17 -0.15 -8.94
C LEU A 64 -14.29 -1.01 -10.21
N ARG A 65 -13.20 -1.66 -10.63
CA ARG A 65 -13.21 -2.61 -11.76
C ARG A 65 -14.14 -3.80 -11.51
N ALA A 66 -14.09 -4.39 -10.31
CA ALA A 66 -14.98 -5.50 -9.95
C ALA A 66 -16.46 -5.08 -9.99
N THR A 67 -16.78 -3.93 -9.40
CA THR A 67 -18.15 -3.42 -9.30
C THR A 67 -18.69 -2.99 -10.66
N SER A 68 -17.91 -2.25 -11.46
CA SER A 68 -18.30 -1.77 -12.78
C SER A 68 -18.54 -2.90 -13.77
N LYS A 69 -17.73 -3.96 -13.71
CA LYS A 69 -17.96 -5.20 -14.47
C LYS A 69 -19.26 -5.88 -14.07
N ALA A 70 -19.55 -5.98 -12.78
CA ALA A 70 -20.81 -6.56 -12.29
C ALA A 70 -22.03 -5.72 -12.71
N ALA A 71 -21.86 -4.40 -12.86
CA ALA A 71 -22.89 -3.47 -13.33
C ALA A 71 -23.05 -3.45 -14.87
N GLY A 72 -22.24 -4.19 -15.63
CA GLY A 72 -22.30 -4.22 -17.10
C GLY A 72 -21.75 -2.96 -17.78
N SER A 73 -21.04 -2.11 -17.05
CA SER A 73 -20.44 -0.86 -17.55
C SER A 73 -18.98 -0.79 -17.10
N PRO A 74 -18.11 -1.66 -17.63
CA PRO A 74 -16.72 -1.76 -17.18
C PRO A 74 -15.98 -0.44 -17.38
N VAL A 75 -15.19 -0.05 -16.38
CA VAL A 75 -14.28 1.10 -16.52
C VAL A 75 -13.15 0.75 -17.51
N PRO A 76 -12.69 1.71 -18.33
CA PRO A 76 -11.57 1.48 -19.25
C PRO A 76 -10.28 1.07 -18.53
N ASP A 77 -9.43 0.30 -19.21
CA ASP A 77 -8.21 -0.26 -18.62
C ASP A 77 -7.17 0.81 -18.27
N GLU A 78 -7.19 1.94 -18.97
CA GLU A 78 -6.35 3.12 -18.76
C GLU A 78 -6.81 4.04 -17.61
N SER A 79 -7.91 3.70 -16.93
CA SER A 79 -8.43 4.51 -15.81
C SER A 79 -7.46 4.57 -14.63
N THR A 80 -7.34 5.76 -14.03
CA THR A 80 -6.54 6.04 -12.82
C THR A 80 -7.42 6.57 -11.69
N VAL A 81 -6.96 6.45 -10.44
CA VAL A 81 -7.61 6.97 -9.23
C VAL A 81 -6.69 7.91 -8.48
#